data_AF-D4DXV0-F1
#
_entry.id   AF-D4DXV0-F1
#
_cell.length_a   1.000
_cell.length_b   1.000
_cell.length_c   1.000
_cell.angle_alpha   90.00
_cell.angle_beta   90.00
_cell.angle_gamma   90.00
#
_symmetry.space_group_name_H-M   'P 1'
#
loop_
_entity.id
_entity.type
_entity.pdbx_description
1 polymer ?
#
loop_
_entity_poly.entity_id
_entity_poly.type
_entity_poly.pdbx_seq_one_letter_code
_entity_poly.pdbx_strand_id
1 'polypeptide(L)'
;MKVDKLHIRSRFKNLENVTVDFDQDHLMTVIVGRNGSGKSNVLEALVSIFRNLDLGEAPPFSYELVYRLGEPHSIDQPSDRWLEVIIDADPTRGTLAKQYEVCVRDLLSGETPADMFAEKLQGITIPFSKVKRDKEGSAPYLPKYVFAYYSGPSDRLERYFRKHRTDFYRSLLKNELDLKGDIRPLFYAKPHHSQFVLLAFFLSEQDSKEKAFLREHLGIDGLDSIHFVMRQPGWAKDKGELFWGARGVVRRFLDELIKYTLSPVKITRQEDTSLTGSNIRNEFFHLFLPDQYALRDFARDLSADELFKMLESTLLSEIISEVSIRVKVSSSEEPLTFRELSEGEQQLLTVLGLLKFTGGKDSLFLLDEPDTHLNPSWAVKYLKFLREFVPNHETSHLLMVTHHPLAIAELKKQQVQVMWRDDDYKVHSQEPYIDPRGAGFMATLTEIFGLNTTLDLETQSLLDQRNELAHIENRSEDENNQLDLINDHLNRLGFSFENRDPLYSDFLLAWQDLRYSDKPLLTPDKAAQRRLAMKKVIEAILTKKDES
;
A
#
# COMPACT_ATOMS: atom_id res chain seq x y z
N MET A 1 12.37 12.06 -9.19
CA MET A 1 11.02 12.52 -9.49
C MET A 1 10.28 12.82 -8.21
N LYS A 2 9.66 14.00 -8.14
CA LYS A 2 8.73 14.44 -7.11
C LYS A 2 7.50 15.05 -7.77
N VAL A 3 6.32 14.44 -7.63
CA VAL A 3 5.07 15.12 -7.99
C VAL A 3 4.83 16.25 -6.99
N ASP A 4 4.55 17.45 -7.50
CA ASP A 4 4.24 18.63 -6.70
C ASP A 4 2.72 18.79 -6.65
N LYS A 5 2.08 18.96 -7.80
CA LYS A 5 0.65 19.30 -7.85
C LYS A 5 -0.05 18.71 -9.05
N LEU A 6 -1.29 18.26 -8.86
CA LEU A 6 -2.21 17.88 -9.93
C LEU A 6 -3.52 18.66 -9.80
N HIS A 7 -3.88 19.39 -10.86
CA HIS A 7 -5.18 20.03 -10.98
C HIS A 7 -5.98 19.38 -12.12
N ILE A 8 -7.06 18.69 -11.79
CA ILE A 8 -7.96 18.03 -12.74
C ILE A 8 -9.09 19.01 -13.06
N ARG A 9 -9.05 19.64 -14.24
CA ARG A 9 -10.01 20.67 -14.65
C ARG A 9 -11.32 20.09 -15.17
N SER A 10 -11.23 19.13 -16.08
CA SER A 10 -12.41 18.46 -16.64
C SER A 10 -12.63 17.10 -15.98
N ARG A 11 -13.89 16.65 -15.96
CA ARG A 11 -14.30 15.39 -15.33
C ARG A 11 -13.44 14.18 -15.71
N PHE A 12 -12.80 13.58 -14.71
CA PHE A 12 -12.23 12.24 -14.74
C PHE A 12 -12.89 11.40 -13.65
N LYS A 13 -13.84 10.54 -14.05
CA LYS A 13 -14.70 9.77 -13.13
C LYS A 13 -15.49 10.69 -12.19
N ASN A 14 -15.19 10.66 -10.89
CA ASN A 14 -15.79 11.53 -9.87
C ASN A 14 -14.91 12.75 -9.53
N LEU A 15 -13.76 12.92 -10.18
CA LEU A 15 -12.87 14.06 -9.98
C LEU A 15 -13.18 15.12 -11.04
N GLU A 16 -13.58 16.31 -10.60
CA GLU A 16 -13.88 17.44 -11.48
C GLU A 16 -13.54 18.74 -10.76
N ASN A 17 -12.75 19.59 -11.40
CA ASN A 17 -12.22 20.82 -10.82
C ASN A 17 -11.59 20.64 -9.42
N VAL A 18 -10.77 19.60 -9.26
CA VAL A 18 -10.10 19.26 -8.00
C VAL A 18 -8.60 19.48 -8.12
N THR A 19 -8.00 20.01 -7.07
CA THR A 19 -6.56 20.20 -6.94
C THR A 19 -6.05 19.33 -5.80
N VAL A 20 -5.01 18.55 -6.07
CA VAL A 20 -4.29 17.78 -5.05
C VAL A 20 -2.86 18.28 -5.01
N ASP A 21 -2.46 18.75 -3.85
CA ASP A 21 -1.08 19.15 -3.55
C ASP A 21 -0.38 17.95 -2.90
N PHE A 22 0.72 17.50 -3.51
CA PHE A 22 1.45 16.33 -3.05
C PHE A 22 2.70 16.68 -2.26
N ASP A 23 3.04 17.96 -2.11
CA ASP A 23 4.28 18.43 -1.51
C ASP A 23 5.54 17.69 -2.00
N GLN A 24 6.23 18.30 -2.96
CA GLN A 24 7.42 17.74 -3.58
C GLN A 24 8.64 17.63 -2.64
N ASP A 25 8.62 18.26 -1.47
CA ASP A 25 9.76 18.30 -0.54
C ASP A 25 9.79 17.07 0.39
N HIS A 26 8.81 16.17 0.26
CA HIS A 26 8.71 14.94 1.03
C HIS A 26 8.96 13.69 0.19
N LEU A 27 9.44 12.62 0.85
CA LEU A 27 9.52 11.30 0.21
C LEU A 27 8.14 10.77 -0.12
N MET A 28 7.18 10.99 0.77
CA MET A 28 5.89 10.33 0.71
C MET A 28 4.75 11.25 1.06
N THR A 29 3.65 11.03 0.36
CA THR A 29 2.37 11.71 0.55
C THR A 29 1.26 10.68 0.58
N VAL A 30 0.43 10.75 1.61
CA VAL A 30 -0.62 9.79 1.89
C VAL A 30 -1.99 10.45 1.73
N ILE A 31 -2.81 9.90 0.87
CA ILE A 31 -4.17 10.36 0.62
C ILE A 31 -5.13 9.53 1.48
N VAL A 32 -5.90 10.21 2.34
CA VAL A 32 -6.89 9.62 3.24
C VAL A 32 -8.26 10.24 3.02
N GLY A 33 -9.30 9.65 3.61
CA GLY A 33 -10.67 10.16 3.53
C GLY A 33 -11.72 9.09 3.29
N ARG A 34 -13.00 9.48 3.37
CA ARG A 34 -14.16 8.57 3.37
C ARG A 34 -14.27 7.77 2.06
N ASN A 35 -14.97 6.64 2.11
CA ASN A 35 -15.23 5.82 0.92
C ASN A 35 -15.92 6.64 -0.17
N GLY A 36 -15.48 6.47 -1.41
CA GLY A 36 -16.03 7.21 -2.56
C GLY A 36 -15.56 8.67 -2.70
N SER A 37 -14.62 9.15 -1.88
CA SER A 37 -14.04 10.50 -2.02
C SER A 37 -13.10 10.67 -3.22
N GLY A 38 -12.74 9.60 -3.94
CA GLY A 38 -11.94 9.67 -5.15
C GLY A 38 -10.44 9.41 -4.99
N LYS A 39 -9.97 8.99 -3.81
CA LYS A 39 -8.54 8.70 -3.52
C LYS A 39 -7.84 7.82 -4.57
N SER A 40 -8.34 6.61 -4.81
CA SER A 40 -7.80 5.71 -5.83
C SER A 40 -7.91 6.29 -7.26
N ASN A 41 -8.90 7.14 -7.50
CA ASN A 41 -9.04 7.82 -8.80
C ASN A 41 -7.95 8.87 -9.02
N VAL A 42 -7.35 9.44 -7.96
CA VAL A 42 -6.18 10.33 -8.08
C VAL A 42 -4.97 9.53 -8.56
N LEU A 43 -4.71 8.35 -8.00
CA LEU A 43 -3.62 7.48 -8.48
C LEU A 43 -3.87 7.03 -9.93
N GLU A 44 -5.10 6.67 -10.28
CA GLU A 44 -5.44 6.31 -11.66
C GLU A 44 -5.32 7.49 -12.64
N ALA A 45 -5.64 8.70 -12.20
CA ALA A 45 -5.44 9.91 -12.99
C ALA A 45 -3.96 10.09 -13.33
N LEU A 46 -3.07 9.99 -12.33
CA LEU A 46 -1.62 10.07 -12.52
C LEU A 46 -1.10 8.98 -13.46
N VAL A 47 -1.51 7.72 -13.26
CA VAL A 47 -1.12 6.63 -14.17
C VAL A 47 -1.59 6.92 -15.59
N SER A 48 -2.84 7.34 -15.78
CA SER A 48 -3.39 7.63 -17.09
C SER A 48 -2.66 8.79 -17.78
N ILE A 49 -2.24 9.80 -17.02
CA ILE A 49 -1.45 10.93 -17.51
C ILE A 49 -0.07 10.44 -18.00
N PHE A 50 0.72 9.81 -17.14
CA PHE A 50 2.06 9.36 -17.50
C PHE A 50 2.06 8.30 -18.60
N ARG A 51 1.06 7.41 -18.60
CA ARG A 51 0.84 6.45 -19.69
C ARG A 51 0.69 7.16 -21.04
N ASN A 52 -0.18 8.15 -21.14
CA ASN A 52 -0.47 8.81 -22.41
C ASN A 52 0.69 9.70 -22.86
N LEU A 53 1.35 10.39 -21.92
CA LEU A 53 2.58 11.14 -22.20
C LEU A 53 3.68 10.23 -22.75
N ASP A 54 3.94 9.09 -22.11
CA ASP A 54 4.98 8.13 -22.49
C ASP A 54 4.70 7.53 -23.87
N LEU A 55 3.45 7.16 -24.15
CA LEU A 55 3.02 6.57 -25.43
C LEU A 55 2.81 7.60 -26.56
N GLY A 56 2.81 8.91 -26.25
CA GLY A 56 2.45 9.96 -27.20
C GLY A 56 0.99 9.91 -27.64
N GLU A 57 0.07 9.54 -26.73
CA GLU A 57 -1.39 9.54 -26.95
C GLU A 57 -2.01 10.87 -26.49
N ALA A 58 -3.27 11.14 -26.88
CA ALA A 58 -4.01 12.34 -26.47
C ALA A 58 -4.25 12.38 -24.94
N PRO A 59 -4.36 13.55 -24.30
CA PRO A 59 -4.59 13.60 -22.87
C PRO A 59 -5.96 13.00 -22.52
N PRO A 60 -6.07 12.23 -21.43
CA PRO A 60 -7.31 11.55 -21.06
C PRO A 60 -8.42 12.52 -20.62
N PHE A 61 -8.04 13.70 -20.13
CA PHE A 61 -8.90 14.79 -19.64
C PHE A 61 -8.06 16.08 -19.61
N SER A 62 -8.68 17.23 -19.32
CA SER A 62 -8.00 18.52 -19.13
C SER A 62 -7.41 18.60 -17.72
N TYR A 63 -6.11 18.87 -17.62
CA TYR A 63 -5.38 18.95 -16.35
C TYR A 63 -4.14 19.86 -16.43
N GLU A 64 -3.67 20.24 -15.26
CA GLU A 64 -2.32 20.80 -15.06
C GLU A 64 -1.57 19.89 -14.07
N LEU A 65 -0.35 19.50 -14.42
CA LEU A 65 0.51 18.64 -13.60
C LEU A 65 1.88 19.30 -13.45
N VAL A 66 2.34 19.45 -12.21
CA VAL A 66 3.66 19.98 -11.85
C VAL A 66 4.45 18.89 -11.13
N TYR A 67 5.69 18.69 -11.55
CA TYR A 67 6.60 17.73 -10.90
C TYR A 67 8.06 18.09 -11.18
N ARG A 68 8.95 17.61 -10.31
CA ARG A 68 10.39 17.76 -10.43
C ARG A 68 11.07 16.45 -10.83
N LEU A 69 12.14 16.53 -11.61
CA LEU A 69 13.00 15.40 -12.01
C LEU A 69 14.45 15.70 -11.64
N GLY A 70 15.21 14.66 -11.30
CA GLY A 70 16.57 14.80 -10.78
C GLY A 70 16.61 15.33 -9.34
N GLU A 71 17.77 15.83 -8.94
CA GLU A 71 18.10 16.19 -7.55
C GLU A 71 18.92 17.50 -7.50
N PRO A 72 18.85 18.29 -6.41
CA PRO A 72 19.67 19.49 -6.27
C PRO A 72 21.17 19.15 -6.19
N HIS A 73 22.03 20.12 -6.47
CA HIS A 73 23.45 20.00 -6.15
C HIS A 73 23.63 19.91 -4.62
N SER A 74 24.35 18.89 -4.16
CA SER A 74 24.85 18.83 -2.79
C SER A 74 26.37 18.82 -2.79
N ILE A 75 26.99 19.29 -1.70
CA ILE A 75 28.46 19.39 -1.56
C ILE A 75 29.14 18.02 -1.78
N ASP A 76 28.46 16.94 -1.38
CA ASP A 76 28.99 15.57 -1.46
C ASP A 76 28.47 14.78 -2.68
N GLN A 77 27.43 15.26 -3.37
CA GLN A 77 26.87 14.65 -4.58
C GLN A 77 26.48 15.74 -5.60
N PRO A 78 27.35 16.06 -6.58
CA PRO A 78 26.98 16.94 -7.67
C PRO A 78 25.87 16.29 -8.51
N SER A 79 24.94 17.10 -9.00
CA SER A 79 23.80 16.63 -9.78
C SER A 79 23.84 17.24 -11.18
N ASP A 80 23.76 16.39 -12.20
CA ASP A 80 23.77 16.85 -13.59
C ASP A 80 22.38 17.34 -14.06
N ARG A 81 21.33 17.16 -13.24
CA ARG A 81 19.96 17.43 -13.64
C ARG A 81 19.06 17.74 -12.45
N TRP A 82 18.39 18.90 -12.50
CA TRP A 82 17.27 19.24 -11.61
C TRP A 82 16.26 20.09 -12.38
N LEU A 83 15.15 19.47 -12.78
CA LEU A 83 14.16 20.10 -13.65
C LEU A 83 12.81 20.19 -12.95
N GLU A 84 12.13 21.32 -13.11
CA GLU A 84 10.70 21.43 -12.86
C GLU A 84 9.95 21.36 -14.19
N VAL A 85 9.01 20.43 -14.29
CA VAL A 85 8.21 20.18 -15.49
C VAL A 85 6.76 20.53 -15.19
N ILE A 86 6.19 21.42 -15.98
CA ILE A 86 4.79 21.83 -15.94
C ILE A 86 4.14 21.35 -17.22
N ILE A 87 3.11 20.51 -17.08
CA ILE A 87 2.31 20.00 -18.19
C ILE A 87 0.90 20.57 -18.07
N ASP A 88 0.55 21.44 -19.00
CA ASP A 88 -0.82 21.89 -19.19
C ASP A 88 -1.42 21.15 -20.39
N ALA A 89 -2.43 20.32 -20.14
CA ALA A 89 -3.02 19.49 -21.16
C ALA A 89 -4.53 19.68 -21.27
N ASP A 90 -5.04 19.70 -22.50
CA ASP A 90 -6.47 19.75 -22.76
C ASP A 90 -6.82 19.01 -24.07
N PRO A 91 -7.67 17.97 -24.01
CA PRO A 91 -8.03 17.17 -25.19
C PRO A 91 -8.80 17.96 -26.25
N THR A 92 -9.40 19.10 -25.89
CA THR A 92 -10.18 19.92 -26.81
C THR A 92 -9.32 20.84 -27.69
N ARG A 93 -8.02 21.01 -27.36
CA ARG A 93 -7.08 21.86 -28.13
C ARG A 93 -6.64 21.19 -29.44
N GLY A 94 -7.50 21.16 -30.45
CA GLY A 94 -7.12 20.88 -31.85
C GLY A 94 -6.25 19.63 -32.05
N THR A 95 -5.05 19.81 -32.64
CA THR A 95 -4.13 18.71 -32.95
C THR A 95 -3.43 18.18 -31.70
N LEU A 96 -3.00 16.92 -31.71
CA LEU A 96 -2.31 16.28 -30.59
C LEU A 96 -1.14 17.10 -30.00
N ALA A 97 -0.35 17.77 -30.85
CA ALA A 97 0.75 18.62 -30.39
C ALA A 97 0.29 19.89 -29.66
N LYS A 98 -0.91 20.40 -29.97
CA LYS A 98 -1.53 21.56 -29.30
C LYS A 98 -2.30 21.16 -28.03
N GLN A 99 -2.64 19.88 -27.89
CA GLN A 99 -3.27 19.34 -26.69
C GLN A 99 -2.33 19.32 -25.48
N TYR A 100 -1.03 19.50 -25.68
CA TYR A 100 -0.02 19.53 -24.64
C TYR A 100 0.84 20.79 -24.74
N GLU A 101 0.79 21.61 -23.70
CA GLU A 101 1.70 22.73 -23.48
C GLU A 101 2.66 22.34 -22.35
N VAL A 102 3.94 22.15 -22.70
CA VAL A 102 4.95 21.67 -21.76
C VAL A 102 5.99 22.76 -21.54
N CYS A 103 6.17 23.15 -20.28
CA CYS A 103 7.12 24.15 -19.84
C CYS A 103 8.12 23.49 -18.88
N VAL A 104 9.41 23.73 -19.09
CA VAL A 104 10.47 23.17 -18.26
C VAL A 104 11.37 24.27 -17.72
N ARG A 105 11.65 24.24 -16.41
CA ARG A 105 12.60 25.13 -15.75
C ARG A 105 13.79 24.31 -15.25
N ASP A 106 14.99 24.78 -15.50
CA ASP A 106 16.22 24.20 -14.96
C ASP A 106 16.55 24.85 -13.63
N LEU A 107 16.38 24.10 -12.54
CA LEU A 107 16.58 24.55 -11.18
C LEU A 107 18.07 24.57 -10.77
N LEU A 108 18.97 23.97 -11.55
CA LEU A 108 20.42 24.04 -11.29
C LEU A 108 21.03 25.37 -11.73
N SER A 109 20.44 26.00 -12.74
CA SER A 109 21.02 27.17 -13.43
C SER A 109 21.09 28.45 -12.58
N GLY A 110 20.51 28.48 -11.38
CA GLY A 110 20.83 29.47 -10.35
C GLY A 110 20.56 30.94 -10.69
N GLU A 111 19.79 31.27 -11.74
CA GLU A 111 19.41 32.65 -12.00
C GLU A 111 18.42 33.13 -10.93
N THR A 112 18.96 33.75 -9.89
CA THR A 112 18.20 34.65 -9.02
C THR A 112 17.78 35.84 -9.89
N PRO A 113 16.48 36.17 -9.99
CA PRO A 113 16.04 37.26 -10.84
C PRO A 113 16.67 38.57 -10.37
N ALA A 114 17.35 39.27 -11.28
CA ALA A 114 17.95 40.59 -11.03
C ALA A 114 16.89 41.68 -10.73
N ASP A 115 15.60 41.39 -10.94
CA ASP A 115 14.49 42.30 -10.70
C ASP A 115 13.52 41.71 -9.68
N MET A 116 13.45 42.33 -8.49
CA MET A 116 12.43 42.07 -7.45
C MET A 116 10.98 42.35 -7.91
N PHE A 117 10.77 42.76 -9.17
CA PHE A 117 9.46 43.05 -9.76
C PHE A 117 9.12 42.20 -11.01
N ALA A 118 9.99 41.26 -11.41
CA ALA A 118 9.70 40.35 -12.53
C ALA A 118 9.17 39.00 -12.01
N GLU A 119 7.89 38.95 -11.66
CA GLU A 119 7.16 37.68 -11.47
C GLU A 119 7.06 36.92 -12.81
N LYS A 120 8.10 36.14 -13.14
CA LYS A 120 8.09 34.89 -13.93
C LYS A 120 9.50 34.58 -14.41
N LEU A 121 10.22 33.71 -13.70
CA LEU A 121 11.29 32.92 -14.29
C LEU A 121 10.73 32.20 -15.54
N GLN A 122 11.19 32.59 -16.73
CA GLN A 122 10.69 32.07 -18.00
C GLN A 122 11.20 30.63 -18.22
N GLY A 123 10.35 29.64 -17.95
CA GLY A 123 10.62 28.27 -18.38
C GLY A 123 10.61 28.15 -19.91
N ILE A 124 11.32 27.15 -20.42
CA ILE A 124 11.43 26.89 -21.86
C ILE A 124 10.27 26.00 -22.30
N THR A 125 9.57 26.39 -23.37
CA THR A 125 8.53 25.56 -23.96
C THR A 125 9.14 24.39 -24.73
N ILE A 126 8.75 23.16 -24.39
CA ILE A 126 9.23 21.93 -25.02
C ILE A 126 8.15 21.37 -25.97
N PRO A 127 8.48 21.09 -27.24
CA PRO A 127 7.57 20.39 -28.13
C PRO A 127 7.19 19.00 -27.59
N PHE A 128 5.91 18.65 -27.63
CA PHE A 128 5.41 17.35 -27.13
C PHE A 128 6.16 16.13 -27.74
N SER A 129 6.65 16.25 -28.97
CA SER A 129 7.45 15.20 -29.62
C SER A 129 8.74 14.84 -28.88
N LYS A 130 9.30 15.76 -28.07
CA LYS A 130 10.49 15.54 -27.23
C LYS A 130 10.16 15.06 -25.82
N VAL A 131 8.88 15.10 -25.42
CA VAL A 131 8.41 14.71 -24.08
C VAL A 131 8.12 13.22 -24.03
N LYS A 132 7.45 12.70 -25.06
CA LYS A 132 7.15 11.27 -25.18
C LYS A 132 8.42 10.43 -25.28
N ARG A 133 8.30 9.15 -24.95
CA ARG A 133 9.40 8.20 -25.11
C ARG A 133 9.70 7.98 -26.59
N ASP A 134 10.97 8.04 -26.95
CA ASP A 134 11.42 7.75 -28.30
C ASP A 134 11.58 6.23 -28.54
N LYS A 135 12.02 5.86 -29.75
CA LYS A 135 12.24 4.47 -30.13
C LYS A 135 13.47 3.84 -29.45
N GLU A 136 14.37 4.68 -28.94
CA GLU A 136 15.59 4.26 -28.23
C GLU A 136 15.30 4.10 -26.73
N GLY A 137 14.08 4.39 -26.28
CA GLY A 137 13.64 4.26 -24.90
C GLY A 137 13.94 5.49 -24.05
N SER A 138 14.43 6.60 -24.63
CA SER A 138 14.74 7.82 -23.90
C SER A 138 13.50 8.71 -23.73
N ALA A 139 13.34 9.27 -22.53
CA ALA A 139 12.26 10.20 -22.17
C ALA A 139 12.78 11.23 -21.15
N PRO A 140 13.48 12.29 -21.59
CA PRO A 140 14.22 13.19 -20.70
C PRO A 140 13.33 14.14 -19.88
N TYR A 141 12.01 14.12 -20.08
CA TYR A 141 11.06 14.95 -19.32
C TYR A 141 10.01 14.13 -18.59
N LEU A 142 10.15 12.80 -18.55
CA LEU A 142 9.24 11.92 -17.82
C LEU A 142 9.99 11.19 -16.70
N PRO A 143 9.27 10.65 -15.69
CA PRO A 143 9.84 9.64 -14.81
C PRO A 143 10.53 8.55 -15.63
N LYS A 144 11.66 8.07 -15.10
CA LYS A 144 12.25 6.85 -15.63
C LYS A 144 11.29 5.69 -15.43
N TYR A 145 10.64 5.66 -14.26
CA TYR A 145 9.69 4.61 -13.92
C TYR A 145 8.46 5.10 -13.14
N VAL A 146 7.30 4.52 -13.44
CA VAL A 146 6.05 4.65 -12.70
C VAL A 146 5.59 3.26 -12.27
N PHE A 147 5.58 3.03 -10.96
CA PHE A 147 5.14 1.79 -10.33
C PHE A 147 3.77 1.96 -9.75
N ALA A 148 2.94 0.93 -9.90
CA ALA A 148 1.66 0.86 -9.22
C ALA A 148 1.45 -0.49 -8.55
N TYR A 149 0.88 -0.47 -7.35
CA TYR A 149 0.39 -1.63 -6.62
C TYR A 149 -1.01 -1.36 -6.10
N TYR A 150 -1.87 -2.37 -6.18
CA TYR A 150 -3.20 -2.36 -5.58
C TYR A 150 -3.45 -3.71 -4.92
N SER A 151 -3.92 -3.70 -3.67
CA SER A 151 -4.18 -4.92 -2.88
C SER A 151 -5.49 -5.60 -3.26
N GLY A 152 -6.48 -4.84 -3.75
CA GLY A 152 -7.80 -5.38 -4.05
C GLY A 152 -7.86 -6.26 -5.32
N PRO A 153 -8.96 -7.01 -5.50
CA PRO A 153 -9.09 -8.00 -6.59
C PRO A 153 -9.40 -7.39 -7.97
N SER A 154 -9.56 -6.06 -8.05
CA SER A 154 -9.93 -5.38 -9.29
C SER A 154 -8.73 -5.22 -10.24
N ASP A 155 -8.95 -5.46 -11.53
CA ASP A 155 -7.96 -5.21 -12.58
C ASP A 155 -7.96 -3.75 -13.10
N ARG A 156 -8.73 -2.85 -12.46
CA ARG A 156 -8.99 -1.49 -12.96
C ARG A 156 -7.69 -0.69 -13.16
N LEU A 157 -6.82 -0.67 -12.16
CA LEU A 157 -5.52 0.01 -12.24
C LEU A 157 -4.55 -0.72 -13.18
N GLU A 158 -4.56 -2.06 -13.19
CA GLU A 158 -3.70 -2.88 -14.08
C GLU A 158 -3.92 -2.56 -15.56
N ARG A 159 -5.16 -2.25 -15.98
CA ARG A 159 -5.51 -2.01 -17.39
C ARG A 159 -4.64 -0.94 -18.06
N TYR A 160 -4.24 0.09 -17.32
CA TYR A 160 -3.41 1.17 -17.84
C TYR A 160 -2.00 0.70 -18.25
N PHE A 161 -1.50 -0.37 -17.63
CA PHE A 161 -0.14 -0.89 -17.85
C PHE A 161 -0.05 -1.92 -18.98
N ARG A 162 -1.20 -2.35 -19.54
CA ARG A 162 -1.24 -3.45 -20.53
C ARG A 162 -0.40 -3.17 -21.77
N LYS A 163 -0.46 -1.94 -22.31
CA LYS A 163 0.26 -1.59 -23.53
C LYS A 163 1.79 -1.64 -23.33
N HIS A 164 2.29 -1.00 -22.27
CA HIS A 164 3.70 -1.08 -21.87
C HIS A 164 4.17 -2.50 -21.63
N ARG A 165 3.36 -3.33 -20.96
CA ARG A 165 3.66 -4.75 -20.77
C ARG A 165 3.75 -5.50 -22.09
N THR A 166 2.81 -5.27 -23.02
CA THR A 166 2.81 -5.91 -24.34
C THR A 166 3.99 -5.47 -25.19
N ASP A 167 4.35 -4.18 -25.19
CA ASP A 167 5.47 -3.66 -25.98
C ASP A 167 6.82 -4.16 -25.43
N PHE A 168 6.97 -4.23 -24.10
CA PHE A 168 8.12 -4.84 -23.46
C PHE A 168 8.24 -6.34 -23.80
N TYR A 169 7.13 -7.09 -23.72
CA TYR A 169 7.09 -8.50 -24.13
C TYR A 169 7.51 -8.71 -25.60
N ARG A 170 7.03 -7.85 -26.52
CA ARG A 170 7.44 -7.91 -27.94
C ARG A 170 8.94 -7.67 -28.12
N SER A 171 9.50 -6.73 -27.36
CA SER A 171 10.94 -6.40 -27.40
C SER A 171 11.78 -7.55 -26.83
N LEU A 172 11.28 -8.22 -25.79
CA LEU A 172 11.88 -9.43 -25.22
C LEU A 172 11.97 -10.56 -26.26
N LEU A 173 10.90 -10.81 -27.02
CA LEU A 173 10.89 -11.83 -28.07
C LEU A 173 11.86 -11.54 -29.23
N LYS A 174 12.17 -10.26 -29.46
CA LYS A 174 13.14 -9.84 -30.49
C LYS A 174 14.58 -9.80 -30.01
N ASN A 175 14.84 -10.10 -28.73
CA ASN A 175 16.15 -10.02 -28.09
C ASN A 175 16.76 -8.61 -28.14
N GLU A 176 15.93 -7.58 -27.94
CA GLU A 176 16.31 -6.16 -27.98
C GLU A 176 16.63 -5.57 -26.59
N LEU A 177 16.62 -6.38 -25.52
CA LEU A 177 16.69 -5.92 -24.12
C LEU A 177 18.01 -6.27 -23.42
N ASP A 178 18.51 -5.34 -22.59
CA ASP A 178 19.61 -5.52 -21.67
C ASP A 178 19.13 -5.64 -20.21
N LEU A 179 19.62 -6.65 -19.50
CA LEU A 179 19.29 -6.95 -18.10
C LEU A 179 19.74 -5.85 -17.14
N LYS A 180 20.82 -5.13 -17.49
CA LYS A 180 21.40 -4.11 -16.61
C LYS A 180 20.53 -2.85 -16.52
N GLY A 181 19.81 -2.49 -17.58
CA GLY A 181 19.08 -1.23 -17.67
C GLY A 181 17.56 -1.35 -17.80
N ASP A 182 17.07 -2.45 -18.39
CA ASP A 182 15.73 -2.46 -18.95
C ASP A 182 14.72 -3.11 -18.00
N ILE A 183 14.01 -2.27 -17.25
CA ILE A 183 12.68 -2.58 -16.75
C ILE A 183 11.69 -1.67 -17.49
N ARG A 184 10.48 -2.18 -17.74
CA ARG A 184 9.44 -1.38 -18.41
C ARG A 184 9.19 -0.06 -17.65
N PRO A 185 9.03 1.08 -18.36
CA PRO A 185 8.79 2.39 -17.73
C PRO A 185 7.56 2.42 -16.84
N LEU A 186 6.48 1.74 -17.23
CA LEU A 186 5.28 1.60 -16.43
C LEU A 186 5.16 0.16 -15.96
N PHE A 187 5.21 -0.06 -14.65
CA PHE A 187 5.19 -1.39 -14.06
C PHE A 187 4.08 -1.56 -13.02
N TYR A 188 3.19 -2.51 -13.27
CA TYR A 188 2.17 -2.92 -12.31
C TYR A 188 2.64 -4.14 -11.51
N ALA A 189 2.59 -4.03 -10.19
CA ALA A 189 2.94 -5.05 -9.23
C ALA A 189 1.83 -6.11 -9.10
N LYS A 190 2.21 -7.38 -8.95
CA LYS A 190 1.30 -8.51 -8.79
C LYS A 190 1.75 -9.41 -7.63
N PRO A 191 0.84 -10.18 -7.01
CA PRO A 191 1.18 -11.03 -5.87
C PRO A 191 2.33 -12.01 -6.12
N HIS A 192 2.45 -12.59 -7.32
CA HIS A 192 3.54 -13.52 -7.64
C HIS A 192 4.94 -12.89 -7.62
N HIS A 193 5.06 -11.56 -7.73
CA HIS A 193 6.36 -10.90 -7.64
C HIS A 193 6.99 -11.05 -6.26
N SER A 194 6.21 -11.27 -5.20
CA SER A 194 6.73 -11.55 -3.86
C SER A 194 7.70 -12.73 -3.84
N GLN A 195 7.42 -13.79 -4.60
CA GLN A 195 8.29 -14.95 -4.71
C GLN A 195 9.63 -14.60 -5.37
N PHE A 196 9.60 -13.77 -6.41
CA PHE A 196 10.83 -13.31 -7.08
C PHE A 196 11.64 -12.39 -6.19
N VAL A 197 10.96 -11.52 -5.43
CA VAL A 197 11.59 -10.68 -4.41
C VAL A 197 12.28 -11.54 -3.35
N LEU A 198 11.60 -12.58 -2.85
CA LEU A 198 12.15 -13.48 -1.85
C LEU A 198 13.46 -14.10 -2.33
N LEU A 199 13.47 -14.63 -3.56
CA LEU A 199 14.68 -15.21 -4.16
C LEU A 199 15.81 -14.17 -4.29
N ALA A 200 15.47 -12.96 -4.73
CA ALA A 200 16.43 -11.87 -4.83
C ALA A 200 17.00 -11.46 -3.46
N PHE A 201 16.20 -11.45 -2.38
CA PHE A 201 16.67 -11.18 -1.02
C PHE A 201 17.57 -12.30 -0.47
N PHE A 202 17.42 -13.54 -0.93
CA PHE A 202 18.34 -14.62 -0.57
C PHE A 202 19.75 -14.47 -1.15
N LEU A 203 19.91 -13.65 -2.20
CA LEU A 203 21.21 -13.28 -2.77
C LEU A 203 21.93 -12.18 -1.99
N SER A 204 21.21 -11.36 -1.24
CA SER A 204 21.82 -10.28 -0.45
C SER A 204 22.83 -10.83 0.58
N GLU A 205 23.81 -9.99 0.91
CA GLU A 205 24.83 -10.27 1.92
C GLU A 205 24.22 -10.58 3.29
N GLN A 206 24.95 -11.31 4.16
CA GLN A 206 24.41 -11.77 5.44
C GLN A 206 23.98 -10.62 6.37
N ASP A 207 24.72 -9.52 6.38
CA ASP A 207 24.46 -8.35 7.23
C ASP A 207 23.59 -7.28 6.53
N SER A 208 22.96 -7.64 5.40
CA SER A 208 22.10 -6.75 4.64
C SER A 208 20.77 -6.49 5.35
N LYS A 209 20.17 -5.32 5.07
CA LYS A 209 18.85 -4.95 5.60
C LYS A 209 17.77 -5.93 5.14
N GLU A 210 17.92 -6.50 3.95
CA GLU A 210 17.03 -7.51 3.38
C GLU A 210 17.04 -8.79 4.22
N LYS A 211 18.23 -9.28 4.61
CA LYS A 211 18.36 -10.45 5.49
C LYS A 211 17.86 -10.19 6.90
N ALA A 212 18.16 -9.02 7.46
CA ALA A 212 17.62 -8.61 8.75
C ALA A 212 16.09 -8.56 8.72
N PHE A 213 15.49 -8.00 7.65
CA PHE A 213 14.05 -7.95 7.47
C PHE A 213 13.42 -9.35 7.41
N LEU A 214 13.95 -10.26 6.58
CA LEU A 214 13.46 -11.63 6.49
C LEU A 214 13.45 -12.34 7.86
N ARG A 215 14.54 -12.23 8.62
CA ARG A 215 14.68 -12.88 9.93
C ARG A 215 13.85 -12.23 11.02
N GLU A 216 13.95 -10.92 11.17
CA GLU A 216 13.37 -10.19 12.32
C GLU A 216 11.88 -9.92 12.18
N HIS A 217 11.38 -9.82 10.94
CA HIS A 217 9.98 -9.47 10.67
C HIS A 217 9.19 -10.63 10.09
N LEU A 218 9.75 -11.43 9.17
CA LEU A 218 9.04 -12.58 8.59
C LEU A 218 9.38 -13.92 9.27
N GLY A 219 10.34 -13.94 10.21
CA GLY A 219 10.78 -15.17 10.86
C GLY A 219 11.42 -16.18 9.91
N ILE A 220 11.92 -15.74 8.75
CA ILE A 220 12.53 -16.59 7.72
C ILE A 220 14.05 -16.68 7.97
N ASP A 221 14.51 -17.86 8.36
CA ASP A 221 15.92 -18.11 8.68
C ASP A 221 16.74 -18.54 7.45
N GLY A 222 16.10 -19.18 6.48
CA GLY A 222 16.81 -19.74 5.34
C GLY A 222 15.91 -20.21 4.20
N LEU A 223 16.52 -20.42 3.04
CA LEU A 223 15.88 -21.09 1.92
C LEU A 223 16.02 -22.61 2.10
N ASP A 224 14.92 -23.33 1.94
CA ASP A 224 14.93 -24.79 1.93
C ASP A 224 15.10 -25.31 0.50
N SER A 225 14.20 -24.96 -0.42
CA SER A 225 14.25 -25.44 -1.80
C SER A 225 13.44 -24.56 -2.75
N ILE A 226 13.68 -24.69 -4.06
CA ILE A 226 12.90 -23.99 -5.10
C ILE A 226 12.52 -24.98 -6.18
N HIS A 227 11.24 -25.01 -6.53
CA HIS A 227 10.72 -25.76 -7.66
C HIS A 227 10.18 -24.81 -8.71
N PHE A 228 10.84 -24.79 -9.86
CA PHE A 228 10.33 -24.12 -11.06
C PHE A 228 9.61 -25.12 -11.95
N VAL A 229 8.39 -24.77 -12.35
CA VAL A 229 7.63 -25.48 -13.36
C VAL A 229 7.56 -24.59 -14.59
N MET A 230 8.28 -24.98 -15.63
CA MET A 230 8.24 -24.31 -16.93
C MET A 230 7.20 -24.99 -17.81
N ARG A 231 6.56 -24.25 -18.71
CA ARG A 231 5.65 -24.78 -19.73
C ARG A 231 6.07 -24.33 -21.12
N GLN A 232 5.71 -25.10 -22.14
CA GLN A 232 5.90 -24.68 -23.52
C GLN A 232 5.03 -23.44 -23.79
N PRO A 233 5.62 -22.32 -24.20
CA PRO A 233 4.88 -21.10 -24.48
C PRO A 233 4.21 -21.15 -25.87
N GLY A 234 3.16 -20.35 -26.08
CA GLY A 234 2.41 -20.34 -27.34
C GLY A 234 3.20 -19.92 -28.58
N TRP A 235 4.33 -19.20 -28.40
CA TRP A 235 5.20 -18.75 -29.48
C TRP A 235 6.29 -19.78 -29.87
N ALA A 236 6.39 -20.90 -29.16
CA ALA A 236 7.37 -21.95 -29.41
C ALA A 236 7.30 -22.47 -30.86
N LYS A 237 8.44 -22.43 -31.57
CA LYS A 237 8.54 -22.89 -32.97
C LYS A 237 9.21 -24.25 -33.09
N ASP A 238 10.23 -24.50 -32.28
CA ASP A 238 10.99 -25.76 -32.27
C ASP A 238 10.59 -26.57 -31.04
N LYS A 239 9.74 -27.58 -31.24
CA LYS A 239 9.26 -28.44 -30.16
C LYS A 239 10.28 -29.53 -29.77
N GLY A 240 11.30 -29.76 -30.59
CA GLY A 240 12.33 -30.76 -30.33
C GLY A 240 13.47 -30.24 -29.46
N GLU A 241 13.66 -28.92 -29.42
CA GLU A 241 14.67 -28.26 -28.59
C GLU A 241 14.25 -28.24 -27.11
N LEU A 242 15.23 -28.31 -26.21
CA LEU A 242 14.99 -28.46 -24.77
C LEU A 242 14.14 -27.33 -24.18
N PHE A 243 14.42 -26.09 -24.60
CA PHE A 243 13.80 -24.85 -24.16
C PHE A 243 12.93 -24.19 -25.24
N TRP A 244 12.36 -24.99 -26.13
CA TRP A 244 11.35 -24.57 -27.11
C TRP A 244 11.80 -23.45 -28.07
N GLY A 245 13.12 -23.30 -28.27
CA GLY A 245 13.71 -22.25 -29.08
C GLY A 245 13.73 -20.87 -28.40
N ALA A 246 13.71 -20.82 -27.06
CA ALA A 246 13.90 -19.60 -26.29
C ALA A 246 15.21 -18.88 -26.67
N ARG A 247 15.21 -17.54 -26.62
CA ARG A 247 16.35 -16.69 -26.99
C ARG A 247 16.60 -15.62 -25.94
N GLY A 248 17.76 -14.97 -26.04
CA GLY A 248 18.08 -13.77 -25.26
C GLY A 248 18.16 -14.00 -23.75
N VAL A 249 17.59 -13.07 -22.98
CA VAL A 249 17.51 -13.11 -21.51
C VAL A 249 16.95 -14.44 -21.01
N VAL A 250 15.84 -14.87 -21.58
CA VAL A 250 15.12 -16.07 -21.17
C VAL A 250 15.96 -17.32 -21.42
N ARG A 251 16.65 -17.38 -22.55
CA ARG A 251 17.57 -18.49 -22.86
C ARG A 251 18.73 -18.58 -21.87
N ARG A 252 19.38 -17.43 -21.60
CA ARG A 252 20.48 -17.36 -20.62
C ARG A 252 20.03 -17.81 -19.23
N PHE A 253 18.84 -17.38 -18.80
CA PHE A 253 18.25 -17.83 -17.54
C PHE A 253 18.10 -19.36 -17.49
N LEU A 254 17.51 -19.96 -18.52
CA LEU A 254 17.26 -21.41 -18.57
C LEU A 254 18.55 -22.23 -18.68
N ASP A 255 19.51 -21.81 -19.50
CA ASP A 255 20.81 -22.48 -19.66
C ASP A 255 21.63 -22.45 -18.38
N GLU A 256 21.58 -21.37 -17.59
CA GLU A 256 22.27 -21.32 -16.29
C GLU A 256 21.50 -22.10 -15.22
N LEU A 257 20.18 -21.94 -15.13
CA LEU A 257 19.36 -22.59 -14.10
C LEU A 257 19.51 -24.12 -14.13
N ILE A 258 19.46 -24.73 -15.32
CA ILE A 258 19.47 -26.19 -15.45
C ILE A 258 20.75 -26.84 -14.89
N LYS A 259 21.89 -26.14 -14.92
CA LYS A 259 23.19 -26.67 -14.44
C LYS A 259 23.21 -26.96 -12.94
N TYR A 260 22.36 -26.26 -12.17
CA TYR A 260 22.31 -26.35 -10.72
C TYR A 260 21.08 -27.12 -10.21
N THR A 261 20.27 -27.66 -11.12
CA THR A 261 19.02 -28.35 -10.78
C THR A 261 19.21 -29.85 -10.57
N LEU A 262 18.50 -30.40 -9.59
CA LEU A 262 18.46 -31.85 -9.35
C LEU A 262 17.47 -32.51 -10.31
N SER A 263 17.96 -33.47 -11.08
CA SER A 263 17.15 -34.37 -11.93
C SER A 263 16.06 -33.65 -12.75
N PRO A 264 16.42 -32.80 -13.73
CA PRO A 264 15.44 -32.13 -14.60
C PRO A 264 14.46 -33.13 -15.23
N VAL A 265 13.15 -32.92 -15.07
CA VAL A 265 12.14 -33.84 -15.62
C VAL A 265 11.22 -33.12 -16.59
N LYS A 266 11.19 -33.61 -17.83
CA LYS A 266 10.30 -33.13 -18.89
C LYS A 266 9.12 -34.09 -19.04
N ILE A 267 7.89 -33.58 -18.88
CA ILE A 267 6.65 -34.36 -18.96
C ILE A 267 5.63 -33.68 -19.86
N THR A 268 4.77 -34.47 -20.51
CA THR A 268 3.58 -33.94 -21.20
C THR A 268 2.35 -34.29 -20.39
N ARG A 269 1.60 -33.28 -19.95
CA ARG A 269 0.34 -33.46 -19.19
C ARG A 269 -0.74 -32.50 -19.69
N GLN A 270 -1.97 -32.71 -19.24
CA GLN A 270 -3.06 -31.76 -19.53
C GLN A 270 -2.82 -30.45 -18.77
N GLU A 271 -3.07 -29.33 -19.44
CA GLU A 271 -3.00 -28.00 -18.84
C GLU A 271 -4.36 -27.68 -18.20
N ASP A 272 -4.36 -27.43 -16.89
CA ASP A 272 -5.57 -27.12 -16.11
C ASP A 272 -6.07 -25.70 -16.46
N THR A 273 -6.69 -25.56 -17.64
CA THR A 273 -7.07 -24.25 -18.22
C THR A 273 -8.54 -23.92 -18.10
N SER A 274 -9.43 -24.91 -17.88
CA SER A 274 -10.84 -24.64 -17.59
C SER A 274 -11.57 -25.84 -17.00
N LEU A 275 -12.63 -25.55 -16.21
CA LEU A 275 -13.59 -26.54 -15.70
C LEU A 275 -14.39 -27.24 -16.82
N THR A 276 -14.41 -26.66 -18.03
CA THR A 276 -15.18 -27.14 -19.19
C THR A 276 -14.33 -27.80 -20.27
N GLY A 277 -13.05 -28.01 -20.01
CA GLY A 277 -12.24 -28.98 -20.75
C GLY A 277 -12.00 -28.62 -22.22
N SER A 278 -11.04 -27.74 -22.46
CA SER A 278 -10.13 -28.01 -23.58
C SER A 278 -8.99 -28.86 -23.03
N ASN A 279 -8.97 -30.16 -23.33
CA ASN A 279 -7.92 -31.11 -22.99
C ASN A 279 -6.61 -30.79 -23.76
N ILE A 280 -6.08 -29.58 -23.58
CA ILE A 280 -4.85 -29.14 -24.20
C ILE A 280 -3.72 -29.84 -23.48
N ARG A 281 -3.04 -30.73 -24.19
CA ARG A 281 -1.79 -31.31 -23.71
C ARG A 281 -0.69 -30.27 -23.90
N ASN A 282 0.01 -29.97 -22.82
CA ASN A 282 1.15 -29.09 -22.83
C ASN A 282 2.38 -29.82 -22.27
N GLU A 283 3.55 -29.38 -22.68
CA GLU A 283 4.83 -29.90 -22.22
C GLU A 283 5.33 -29.04 -21.07
N PHE A 284 5.71 -29.69 -19.99
CA PHE A 284 6.21 -29.07 -18.77
C PHE A 284 7.63 -29.54 -18.49
N PHE A 285 8.45 -28.63 -17.99
CA PHE A 285 9.81 -28.92 -17.57
C PHE A 285 9.98 -28.52 -16.10
N HIS A 286 10.19 -29.52 -15.25
CA HIS A 286 10.36 -29.37 -13.81
C HIS A 286 11.85 -29.26 -13.47
N LEU A 287 12.21 -28.15 -12.82
CA LEU A 287 13.57 -27.80 -12.44
C LEU A 287 13.61 -27.53 -10.94
N PHE A 288 14.41 -28.29 -10.20
CA PHE A 288 14.47 -28.22 -8.74
C PHE A 288 15.83 -27.75 -8.25
N LEU A 289 15.89 -26.62 -7.53
CA LEU A 289 17.08 -26.16 -6.81
C LEU A 289 17.01 -26.63 -5.35
N PRO A 290 18.03 -27.34 -4.87
CA PRO A 290 17.95 -28.03 -3.58
C PRO A 290 18.15 -27.16 -2.35
N ASP A 291 18.81 -26.01 -2.47
CA ASP A 291 19.14 -25.16 -1.33
C ASP A 291 19.58 -23.73 -1.75
N GLN A 292 19.95 -22.92 -0.75
CA GLN A 292 20.45 -21.56 -0.94
C GLN A 292 21.82 -21.51 -1.65
N TYR A 293 22.67 -22.52 -1.52
CA TYR A 293 23.98 -22.53 -2.17
C TYR A 293 23.80 -22.71 -3.68
N ALA A 294 22.92 -23.63 -4.10
CA ALA A 294 22.55 -23.80 -5.50
C ALA A 294 21.95 -22.52 -6.10
N LEU A 295 21.10 -21.81 -5.36
CA LEU A 295 20.57 -20.50 -5.79
C LEU A 295 21.70 -19.47 -5.99
N ARG A 296 22.63 -19.38 -5.03
CA ARG A 296 23.76 -18.44 -5.09
C ARG A 296 24.74 -18.78 -6.21
N ASP A 297 24.98 -20.05 -6.48
CA ASP A 297 25.84 -20.49 -7.58
C ASP A 297 25.19 -20.22 -8.93
N PHE A 298 23.89 -20.47 -9.05
CA PHE A 298 23.10 -20.10 -10.23
C PHE A 298 23.15 -18.59 -10.51
N ALA A 299 23.02 -17.77 -9.47
CA ALA A 299 22.98 -16.32 -9.59
C ALA A 299 24.32 -15.63 -9.30
N ARG A 300 25.45 -16.34 -9.38
CA ARG A 300 26.77 -15.85 -8.96
C ARG A 300 27.18 -14.53 -9.61
N ASP A 301 26.85 -14.38 -10.89
CA ASP A 301 27.20 -13.20 -11.71
C ASP A 301 26.04 -12.20 -11.84
N LEU A 302 25.00 -12.34 -11.00
CA LEU A 302 23.79 -11.52 -11.04
C LEU A 302 23.64 -10.73 -9.74
N SER A 303 23.27 -9.46 -9.86
CA SER A 303 22.71 -8.73 -8.74
C SER A 303 21.29 -9.22 -8.39
N ALA A 304 20.80 -8.86 -7.21
CA ALA A 304 19.43 -9.14 -6.79
C ALA A 304 18.39 -8.53 -7.77
N ASP A 305 18.65 -7.33 -8.30
CA ASP A 305 17.77 -6.69 -9.28
C ASP A 305 17.83 -7.37 -10.66
N GLU A 306 19.01 -7.84 -11.10
CA GLU A 306 19.16 -8.59 -12.34
C GLU A 306 18.43 -9.94 -12.27
N LEU A 307 18.53 -10.67 -11.15
CA LEU A 307 17.77 -11.90 -10.93
C LEU A 307 16.25 -11.63 -11.00
N PHE A 308 15.78 -10.59 -10.31
CA PHE A 308 14.37 -10.21 -10.35
C PHE A 308 13.89 -9.95 -11.78
N LYS A 309 14.64 -9.16 -12.56
CA LYS A 309 14.33 -8.86 -13.96
C LYS A 309 14.36 -10.11 -14.84
N MET A 310 15.28 -11.04 -14.62
CA MET A 310 15.35 -12.31 -15.36
C MET A 310 14.13 -13.20 -15.09
N LEU A 311 13.73 -13.33 -13.83
CA LEU A 311 12.53 -14.08 -13.43
C LEU A 311 11.26 -13.45 -14.01
N GLU A 312 11.14 -12.12 -13.91
CA GLU A 312 10.02 -11.36 -14.45
C GLU A 312 9.93 -11.50 -15.98
N SER A 313 11.05 -11.36 -16.68
CA SER A 313 11.10 -11.54 -18.14
C SER A 313 10.71 -12.96 -18.54
N THR A 314 11.16 -13.97 -17.79
CA THR A 314 10.85 -15.38 -18.07
C THR A 314 9.37 -15.67 -17.80
N LEU A 315 8.79 -15.10 -16.75
CA LEU A 315 7.35 -15.18 -16.50
C LEU A 315 6.54 -14.48 -17.61
N LEU A 316 6.95 -13.28 -17.99
CA LEU A 316 6.30 -12.52 -19.05
C LEU A 316 6.41 -13.22 -20.41
N SER A 317 7.49 -13.99 -20.63
CA SER A 317 7.67 -14.85 -21.81
C SER A 317 6.74 -16.07 -21.84
N GLU A 318 5.87 -16.21 -20.84
CA GLU A 318 4.92 -17.31 -20.64
C GLU A 318 5.55 -18.67 -20.35
N ILE A 319 6.87 -18.72 -20.11
CA ILE A 319 7.61 -19.95 -19.83
C ILE A 319 7.43 -20.40 -18.37
N ILE A 320 7.57 -19.51 -17.39
CA ILE A 320 7.31 -19.89 -15.99
C ILE A 320 5.80 -20.10 -15.83
N SER A 321 5.40 -21.33 -15.52
CA SER A 321 4.02 -21.69 -15.20
C SER A 321 3.77 -21.58 -13.70
N GLU A 322 4.72 -22.03 -12.89
CA GLU A 322 4.62 -22.03 -11.43
C GLU A 322 6.02 -21.94 -10.82
N VAL A 323 6.11 -21.25 -9.69
CA VAL A 323 7.25 -21.30 -8.78
C VAL A 323 6.71 -21.71 -7.42
N SER A 324 7.37 -22.66 -6.78
CA SER A 324 7.10 -23.06 -5.41
C SER A 324 8.40 -22.96 -4.62
N ILE A 325 8.42 -22.06 -3.65
CA ILE A 325 9.59 -21.81 -2.79
C ILE A 325 9.28 -22.38 -1.42
N ARG A 326 10.20 -23.15 -0.86
CA ARG A 326 10.16 -23.57 0.55
C ARG A 326 11.19 -22.81 1.36
N VAL A 327 10.79 -22.35 2.54
CA VAL A 327 11.63 -21.59 3.46
C VAL A 327 11.64 -22.24 4.85
N LYS A 328 12.77 -22.11 5.53
CA LYS A 328 12.93 -22.46 6.94
C LYS A 328 12.52 -21.26 7.77
N VAL A 329 11.63 -21.49 8.73
CA VAL A 329 11.11 -20.44 9.61
C VAL A 329 11.42 -20.76 11.07
N SER A 330 11.59 -19.74 11.89
CA SER A 330 11.93 -19.90 13.30
C SER A 330 10.81 -20.51 14.14
N SER A 331 9.57 -20.48 13.64
CA SER A 331 8.36 -20.95 14.32
C SER A 331 8.02 -22.42 14.10
N SER A 332 8.72 -23.12 13.20
CA SER A 332 8.42 -24.51 12.81
C SER A 332 9.70 -25.29 12.53
N GLU A 333 9.75 -26.56 12.92
CA GLU A 333 10.84 -27.47 12.54
C GLU A 333 10.74 -27.88 11.06
N GLU A 334 9.52 -27.92 10.51
CA GLU A 334 9.30 -28.24 9.09
C GLU A 334 9.31 -26.98 8.21
N PRO A 335 9.95 -27.03 7.02
CA PRO A 335 9.93 -25.92 6.07
C PRO A 335 8.53 -25.65 5.52
N LEU A 336 8.17 -24.36 5.48
CA LEU A 336 6.91 -23.89 4.91
C LEU A 336 7.06 -23.56 3.43
N THR A 337 6.03 -23.82 2.63
CA THR A 337 5.92 -23.26 1.29
C THR A 337 5.57 -21.78 1.38
N PHE A 338 6.00 -20.99 0.39
CA PHE A 338 5.73 -19.55 0.36
C PHE A 338 4.23 -19.20 0.45
N ARG A 339 3.36 -20.07 -0.09
CA ARG A 339 1.90 -19.89 -0.04
C ARG A 339 1.33 -20.00 1.37
N GLU A 340 2.06 -20.62 2.30
CA GLU A 340 1.65 -20.77 3.70
C GLU A 340 2.03 -19.56 4.57
N LEU A 341 2.81 -18.62 4.04
CA LEU A 341 3.01 -17.32 4.68
C LEU A 341 1.70 -16.52 4.67
N SER A 342 1.47 -15.71 5.70
CA SER A 342 0.30 -14.84 5.78
C SER A 342 0.24 -13.85 4.60
N GLU A 343 -0.97 -13.47 4.19
CA GLU A 343 -1.16 -12.50 3.11
C GLU A 343 -0.46 -11.17 3.40
N GLY A 344 -0.41 -10.74 4.67
CA GLY A 344 0.32 -9.55 5.11
C GLY A 344 1.83 -9.66 4.91
N GLU A 345 2.44 -10.82 5.19
CA GLU A 345 3.86 -11.09 4.93
C GLU A 345 4.17 -11.03 3.43
N GLN A 346 3.34 -11.69 2.61
CA GLN A 346 3.52 -11.71 1.15
C GLN A 346 3.33 -10.31 0.54
N GLN A 347 2.35 -9.55 1.02
CA GLN A 347 2.08 -8.17 0.61
C GLN A 347 3.25 -7.26 0.96
N LEU A 348 3.71 -7.29 2.22
CA LEU A 348 4.82 -6.47 2.68
C LEU A 348 6.10 -6.76 1.88
N LEU A 349 6.42 -8.04 1.67
CA LEU A 349 7.55 -8.45 0.86
C LEU A 349 7.43 -7.96 -0.59
N THR A 350 6.25 -8.08 -1.20
CA THR A 350 6.00 -7.57 -2.56
C THR A 350 6.32 -6.09 -2.65
N VAL A 351 5.75 -5.28 -1.76
CA VAL A 351 5.90 -3.82 -1.83
C VAL A 351 7.36 -3.44 -1.61
N LEU A 352 7.99 -3.88 -0.52
CA LEU A 352 9.36 -3.49 -0.18
C LEU A 352 10.38 -3.94 -1.23
N GLY A 353 10.25 -5.16 -1.74
CA GLY A 353 11.12 -5.67 -2.79
C GLY A 353 11.00 -4.89 -4.09
N LEU A 354 9.77 -4.55 -4.49
CA LEU A 354 9.58 -3.75 -5.70
C LEU A 354 10.15 -2.34 -5.52
N LEU A 355 9.90 -1.67 -4.38
CA LEU A 355 10.53 -0.38 -4.09
C LEU A 355 12.05 -0.44 -4.23
N LYS A 356 12.67 -1.53 -3.76
CA LYS A 356 14.11 -1.74 -3.82
C LYS A 356 14.61 -1.96 -5.26
N PHE A 357 14.03 -2.92 -5.98
CA PHE A 357 14.53 -3.31 -7.31
C PHE A 357 14.17 -2.32 -8.40
N THR A 358 13.21 -1.44 -8.11
CA THR A 358 12.66 -0.55 -9.10
C THR A 358 12.77 0.94 -8.72
N GLY A 359 13.25 1.24 -7.52
CA GLY A 359 13.56 2.59 -7.03
C GLY A 359 14.88 3.17 -7.50
N GLY A 360 15.11 3.13 -8.81
CA GLY A 360 16.18 3.88 -9.45
C GLY A 360 15.93 5.40 -9.43
N LYS A 361 16.80 6.16 -10.13
CA LYS A 361 16.60 7.60 -10.31
C LYS A 361 15.31 7.89 -11.06
N ASP A 362 14.57 8.90 -10.60
CA ASP A 362 13.32 9.38 -11.20
C ASP A 362 12.17 8.37 -11.22
N SER A 363 11.89 7.79 -10.05
CA SER A 363 10.81 6.82 -9.85
C SER A 363 9.59 7.43 -9.12
N LEU A 364 8.39 7.11 -9.61
CA LEU A 364 7.12 7.40 -8.94
C LEU A 364 6.48 6.08 -8.52
N PHE A 365 6.11 5.95 -7.25
CA PHE A 365 5.40 4.77 -6.76
C PHE A 365 4.00 5.16 -6.29
N LEU A 366 3.01 4.43 -6.78
CA LEU A 366 1.59 4.64 -6.52
C LEU A 366 1.04 3.40 -5.83
N LEU A 367 0.78 3.50 -4.53
CA LEU A 367 0.35 2.38 -3.70
C LEU A 367 -1.09 2.59 -3.25
N ASP A 368 -2.01 1.75 -3.72
CA ASP A 368 -3.42 1.80 -3.35
C ASP A 368 -3.72 0.68 -2.34
N GLU A 369 -3.98 1.09 -1.10
CA GLU A 369 -4.19 0.23 0.08
C GLU A 369 -3.09 -0.85 0.27
N PRO A 370 -1.80 -0.48 0.31
CA PRO A 370 -0.72 -1.44 0.46
C PRO A 370 -0.60 -2.03 1.88
N ASP A 371 -1.49 -1.63 2.78
CA ASP A 371 -1.53 -1.93 4.20
C ASP A 371 -2.75 -2.76 4.65
N THR A 372 -3.61 -3.19 3.72
CA THR A 372 -4.88 -3.89 4.01
C THR A 372 -4.73 -5.13 4.90
N HIS A 373 -3.66 -5.93 4.72
CA HIS A 373 -3.45 -7.18 5.45
C HIS A 373 -2.43 -7.05 6.59
N LEU A 374 -1.98 -5.83 6.89
CA LEU A 374 -0.98 -5.61 7.95
C LEU A 374 -1.63 -5.68 9.33
N ASN A 375 -0.98 -6.39 10.26
CA ASN A 375 -1.35 -6.31 11.66
C ASN A 375 -1.03 -4.91 12.24
N PRO A 376 -1.65 -4.49 13.36
CA PRO A 376 -1.44 -3.15 13.92
C PRO A 376 0.02 -2.82 14.23
N SER A 377 0.80 -3.80 14.71
CA SER A 377 2.22 -3.59 15.04
C SER A 377 3.07 -3.25 13.81
N TRP A 378 2.71 -3.80 12.65
CA TRP A 378 3.36 -3.53 11.37
C TRP A 378 2.84 -2.25 10.74
N ALA A 379 1.54 -1.95 10.85
CA ALA A 379 0.98 -0.70 10.36
C ALA A 379 1.72 0.53 10.94
N VAL A 380 2.07 0.48 12.22
CA VAL A 380 2.89 1.52 12.87
C VAL A 380 4.30 1.62 12.28
N LYS A 381 4.95 0.48 12.00
CA LYS A 381 6.32 0.44 11.45
C LYS A 381 6.37 0.63 9.93
N TYR A 382 5.23 0.64 9.26
CA TYR A 382 5.14 0.50 7.82
C TYR A 382 5.87 1.63 7.07
N LEU A 383 5.64 2.88 7.47
CA LEU A 383 6.31 4.05 6.89
C LEU A 383 7.82 4.00 7.04
N LYS A 384 8.31 3.45 8.15
CA LYS A 384 9.73 3.22 8.39
C LYS A 384 10.28 2.18 7.40
N PHE A 385 9.60 1.06 7.19
CA PHE A 385 10.03 0.05 6.20
C PHE A 385 10.08 0.64 4.80
N LEU A 386 9.05 1.40 4.39
CA LEU A 386 9.04 2.04 3.07
C LEU A 386 10.26 2.95 2.88
N ARG A 387 10.60 3.79 3.88
CA ARG A 387 11.79 4.66 3.83
C ARG A 387 13.08 3.86 3.74
N GLU A 388 13.20 2.76 4.45
CA GLU A 388 14.44 1.95 4.49
C GLU A 388 14.74 1.25 3.16
N PHE A 389 13.71 0.88 2.40
CA PHE A 389 13.84 0.11 1.16
C PHE A 389 13.87 0.96 -0.12
N VAL A 390 13.44 2.22 -0.08
CA VAL A 390 13.59 3.13 -1.23
C VAL A 390 15.07 3.53 -1.38
N PRO A 391 15.72 3.23 -2.52
CA PRO A 391 17.15 3.48 -2.72
C PRO A 391 17.56 4.96 -2.79
N ASN A 392 16.78 5.80 -3.48
CA ASN A 392 17.05 7.23 -3.61
C ASN A 392 15.83 8.05 -3.20
N HIS A 393 15.93 8.76 -2.06
CA HIS A 393 14.83 9.53 -1.49
C HIS A 393 14.61 10.87 -2.20
N GLU A 394 15.66 11.47 -2.75
CA GLU A 394 15.62 12.76 -3.46
C GLU A 394 14.93 12.61 -4.82
N THR A 395 15.17 11.48 -5.49
CA THR A 395 14.64 11.22 -6.83
C THR A 395 13.50 10.21 -6.88
N SER A 396 12.85 9.92 -5.74
CA SER A 396 11.64 9.09 -5.68
C SER A 396 10.47 9.79 -4.98
N HIS A 397 9.23 9.54 -5.43
CA HIS A 397 8.02 9.96 -4.72
C HIS A 397 7.09 8.77 -4.41
N LEU A 398 6.86 8.62 -3.12
CA LEU A 398 5.94 7.83 -2.31
C LEU A 398 4.45 8.20 -2.33
N LEU A 399 3.62 7.93 -3.34
CA LEU A 399 2.17 8.25 -3.22
C LEU A 399 1.37 7.04 -2.74
N MET A 400 0.71 7.16 -1.59
CA MET A 400 -0.06 6.07 -0.98
C MET A 400 -1.50 6.49 -0.73
N VAL A 401 -2.45 5.59 -0.94
CA VAL A 401 -3.85 5.73 -0.53
C VAL A 401 -4.10 4.71 0.58
N THR A 402 -4.71 5.13 1.68
CA THR A 402 -5.06 4.23 2.78
C THR A 402 -6.34 4.64 3.50
N HIS A 403 -6.95 3.65 4.11
CA HIS A 403 -8.05 3.77 5.07
C HIS A 403 -7.62 3.52 6.52
N HIS A 404 -6.36 3.18 6.75
CA HIS A 404 -5.82 2.76 8.04
C HIS A 404 -5.28 3.98 8.82
N PRO A 405 -5.85 4.35 9.98
CA PRO A 405 -5.44 5.57 10.68
C PRO A 405 -4.01 5.50 11.24
N LEU A 406 -3.56 4.33 11.71
CA LEU A 406 -2.18 4.12 12.16
C LEU A 406 -1.16 4.32 11.03
N ALA A 407 -1.54 4.15 9.76
CA ALA A 407 -0.61 4.29 8.63
C ALA A 407 -0.18 5.75 8.39
N ILE A 408 -0.89 6.74 8.95
CA ILE A 408 -0.50 8.15 8.87
C ILE A 408 0.07 8.69 10.18
N ALA A 409 0.11 7.89 11.25
CA ALA A 409 0.41 8.36 12.59
C ALA A 409 1.83 8.94 12.78
N GLU A 410 2.77 8.66 11.88
CA GLU A 410 4.13 9.23 11.92
C GLU A 410 4.33 10.40 10.95
N LEU A 411 3.29 10.82 10.23
CA LEU A 411 3.39 11.84 9.18
C LEU A 411 3.17 13.25 9.73
N LYS A 412 3.78 14.23 9.06
CA LYS A 412 3.41 15.65 9.20
C LYS A 412 2.20 15.96 8.33
N LYS A 413 1.48 17.04 8.62
CA LYS A 413 0.28 17.43 7.88
C LYS A 413 0.52 17.63 6.38
N GLN A 414 1.68 18.17 5.99
CA GLN A 414 2.01 18.39 4.57
C GLN A 414 2.13 17.08 3.77
N GLN A 415 2.43 15.98 4.46
CA GLN A 415 2.52 14.64 3.87
C GLN A 415 1.16 13.94 3.78
N VAL A 416 0.06 14.59 4.17
CA VAL A 416 -1.27 14.00 4.20
C VAL A 416 -2.24 14.87 3.41
N GLN A 417 -3.00 14.24 2.52
CA GLN A 417 -4.10 14.88 1.81
C GLN A 417 -5.42 14.21 2.20
N VAL A 418 -6.31 14.97 2.83
CA VAL A 418 -7.65 14.52 3.20
C VAL A 418 -8.60 14.82 2.06
N MET A 419 -9.24 13.80 1.51
CA MET A 419 -10.24 13.93 0.45
C MET A 419 -11.66 13.67 0.96
N TRP A 420 -12.58 14.56 0.65
CA TRP A 420 -14.00 14.42 1.00
C TRP A 420 -14.91 14.88 -0.15
N ARG A 421 -16.22 14.66 0.02
CA ARG A 421 -17.26 15.20 -0.86
C ARG A 421 -18.13 16.15 -0.05
N ASP A 422 -18.48 17.29 -0.64
CA ASP A 422 -19.50 18.19 -0.08
C ASP A 422 -20.92 17.69 -0.39
N ASP A 423 -21.93 18.45 0.06
CA ASP A 423 -23.34 18.14 -0.16
C ASP A 423 -23.75 18.23 -1.64
N ASP A 424 -22.98 18.96 -2.46
CA ASP A 424 -23.12 19.04 -3.92
C ASP A 424 -22.39 17.89 -4.65
N TYR A 425 -21.85 16.92 -3.91
CA TYR A 425 -21.05 15.79 -4.41
C TYR A 425 -19.74 16.21 -5.10
N LYS A 426 -19.26 17.44 -4.93
CA LYS A 426 -17.96 17.88 -5.43
C LYS A 426 -16.86 17.36 -4.52
N VAL A 427 -15.78 16.92 -5.14
CA VAL A 427 -14.61 16.37 -4.44
C VAL A 427 -13.65 17.50 -4.08
N HIS A 428 -13.19 17.49 -2.83
CA HIS A 428 -12.20 18.42 -2.30
C HIS A 428 -10.99 17.66 -1.76
N SER A 429 -9.84 18.35 -1.69
CA SER A 429 -8.60 17.84 -1.09
C SER A 429 -7.89 18.95 -0.33
N GLN A 430 -7.39 18.65 0.86
CA GLN A 430 -6.61 19.58 1.68
C GLN A 430 -5.70 18.84 2.66
N GLU A 431 -4.60 19.47 3.07
CA GLU A 431 -3.86 19.02 4.26
C GLU A 431 -4.73 19.08 5.54
N PRO A 432 -4.54 18.17 6.50
CA PRO A 432 -5.22 18.25 7.79
C PRO A 432 -4.77 19.47 8.60
N TYR A 433 -5.64 19.96 9.47
CA TYR A 433 -5.36 21.12 10.33
C TYR A 433 -4.25 20.85 11.36
N ILE A 434 -4.13 19.60 11.79
CA ILE A 434 -3.15 19.14 12.79
C ILE A 434 -2.16 18.16 12.16
N ASP A 435 -0.96 18.09 12.72
CA ASP A 435 -0.03 17.01 12.41
C ASP A 435 -0.59 15.67 12.94
N PRO A 436 -0.72 14.63 12.10
CA PRO A 436 -1.03 13.28 12.59
C PRO A 436 0.00 12.81 13.64
N ARG A 437 1.27 13.15 13.43
CA ARG A 437 2.37 12.85 14.34
C ARG A 437 2.12 13.46 15.71
N GLY A 438 1.90 12.59 16.69
CA GLY A 438 1.70 12.97 18.09
C GLY A 438 0.27 13.35 18.45
N ALA A 439 -0.67 13.39 17.49
CA ALA A 439 -2.10 13.64 17.77
C ALA A 439 -2.75 12.53 18.62
N GLY A 440 -2.22 11.30 18.51
CA GLY A 440 -2.82 10.12 19.10
C GLY A 440 -3.92 9.55 18.20
N PHE A 441 -4.25 8.27 18.42
CA PHE A 441 -5.14 7.51 17.54
C PHE A 441 -6.57 8.08 17.50
N MET A 442 -7.10 8.52 18.65
CA MET A 442 -8.45 9.10 18.76
C MET A 442 -8.57 10.40 17.95
N ALA A 443 -7.63 11.34 18.12
CA ALA A 443 -7.65 12.60 17.36
C ALA A 443 -7.44 12.38 15.85
N THR A 444 -6.63 11.38 15.47
CA THR A 444 -6.49 11.00 14.06
C THR A 444 -7.85 10.58 13.46
N LEU A 445 -8.62 9.77 14.19
CA LEU A 445 -9.93 9.32 13.75
C LEU A 445 -10.96 10.46 13.63
N THR A 446 -11.00 11.38 14.59
CA THR A 446 -11.99 12.47 14.60
C THR A 446 -11.58 13.62 13.67
N GLU A 447 -10.36 14.14 13.82
CA GLU A 447 -9.90 15.36 13.15
C GLU A 447 -9.48 15.13 11.69
N ILE A 448 -9.03 13.92 11.34
CA ILE A 448 -8.50 13.61 10.00
C ILE A 448 -9.46 12.70 9.21
N PHE A 449 -9.94 11.63 9.84
CA PHE A 449 -10.89 10.72 9.18
C PHE A 449 -12.35 11.17 9.28
N GLY A 450 -12.65 12.17 10.12
CA GLY A 450 -13.98 12.75 10.24
C GLY A 450 -14.99 11.81 10.89
N LEU A 451 -14.56 10.96 11.83
CA LEU A 451 -15.50 10.19 12.65
C LEU A 451 -16.14 11.10 13.69
N ASN A 452 -17.48 11.03 13.81
CA ASN A 452 -18.24 11.79 14.80
C ASN A 452 -17.94 11.32 16.24
N THR A 453 -17.58 10.05 16.39
CA THR A 453 -17.23 9.44 17.67
C THR A 453 -16.24 8.31 17.43
N THR A 454 -15.40 8.06 18.43
CA THR A 454 -14.51 6.90 18.48
C THR A 454 -15.13 5.71 19.23
N LEU A 455 -16.34 5.89 19.76
CA LEU A 455 -17.10 4.88 20.46
C LEU A 455 -17.93 4.05 19.49
N ASP A 456 -18.31 2.84 19.90
CA ASP A 456 -19.32 2.09 19.19
C ASP A 456 -20.69 2.78 19.28
N LEU A 457 -21.58 2.45 18.34
CA LEU A 457 -22.87 3.14 18.20
C LEU A 457 -23.81 2.93 19.40
N GLU A 458 -23.73 1.78 20.08
CA GLU A 458 -24.59 1.48 21.23
C GLU A 458 -24.15 2.31 22.44
N THR A 459 -22.85 2.33 22.72
CA THR A 459 -22.27 3.16 23.78
C THR A 459 -22.48 4.65 23.51
N GLN A 460 -22.33 5.10 22.27
CA GLN A 460 -22.65 6.49 21.90
C GLN A 460 -24.12 6.81 22.15
N SER A 461 -25.04 5.94 21.75
CA SER A 461 -26.48 6.13 21.99
C SER A 461 -26.83 6.19 23.48
N LEU A 462 -26.16 5.38 24.32
CA LEU A 462 -26.34 5.43 25.77
C LEU A 462 -25.85 6.77 26.34
N LEU A 463 -24.71 7.29 25.86
CA LEU A 463 -24.20 8.60 26.27
C LEU A 463 -25.14 9.73 25.83
N ASP A 464 -25.66 9.68 24.61
CA ASP A 464 -26.59 10.68 24.09
C ASP A 464 -27.88 10.69 24.92
N GLN A 465 -28.48 9.52 25.19
CA GLN A 465 -29.66 9.38 26.06
C GLN A 465 -29.40 9.86 27.48
N ARG A 466 -28.23 9.53 28.05
CA ARG A 466 -27.81 10.03 29.37
C ARG A 466 -27.79 11.56 29.38
N ASN A 467 -27.18 12.17 28.36
CA ASN A 467 -27.06 13.62 28.26
C ASN A 467 -28.43 14.28 28.08
N GLU A 468 -29.30 13.73 27.24
CA GLU A 468 -30.68 14.19 27.06
C GLU A 468 -31.46 14.17 28.38
N LEU A 469 -31.45 13.04 29.10
CA LEU A 469 -32.11 12.92 30.40
C LEU A 469 -31.51 13.86 31.45
N ALA A 470 -30.18 14.02 31.46
CA ALA A 470 -29.49 14.92 32.39
C ALA A 470 -29.86 16.40 32.18
N HIS A 471 -30.26 16.80 30.97
CA HIS A 471 -30.65 18.17 30.63
C HIS A 471 -32.12 18.51 30.97
N ILE A 472 -32.96 17.53 31.33
CA ILE A 472 -34.33 17.77 31.75
C ILE A 472 -34.35 18.38 33.17
N GLU A 473 -34.84 19.62 33.31
CA GLU A 473 -34.85 20.35 34.60
C GLU A 473 -35.73 19.68 35.67
N ASN A 474 -36.91 19.16 35.29
CA ASN A 474 -37.84 18.46 36.17
C ASN A 474 -38.08 17.04 35.66
N ARG A 475 -37.16 16.13 35.96
CA ARG A 475 -37.29 14.71 35.64
C ARG A 475 -38.37 14.03 36.47
N SER A 476 -39.18 13.21 35.82
CA SER A 476 -40.09 12.25 36.43
C SER A 476 -39.33 11.13 37.16
N GLU A 477 -40.03 10.36 38.00
CA GLU A 477 -39.44 9.21 38.70
C GLU A 477 -38.96 8.13 37.73
N ASP A 478 -39.68 7.90 36.63
CA ASP A 478 -39.29 6.97 35.57
C ASP A 478 -38.03 7.43 34.82
N GLU A 479 -37.92 8.72 34.50
CA GLU A 479 -36.72 9.29 33.85
C GLU A 479 -35.49 9.23 34.77
N ASN A 480 -35.67 9.39 36.09
CA ASN A 480 -34.58 9.19 37.06
C ASN A 480 -34.15 7.72 37.13
N ASN A 481 -35.11 6.78 37.17
CA ASN A 481 -34.80 5.35 37.14
C ASN A 481 -34.06 4.96 35.85
N GLN A 482 -34.46 5.51 34.70
CA GLN A 482 -33.77 5.30 33.43
C GLN A 482 -32.35 5.87 33.43
N LEU A 483 -32.17 7.09 33.95
CA LEU A 483 -30.84 7.70 34.04
C LEU A 483 -29.91 6.89 34.96
N ASP A 484 -30.41 6.39 36.08
CA ASP A 484 -29.63 5.54 37.00
C ASP A 484 -29.21 4.23 36.34
N LEU A 485 -30.12 3.59 35.59
CA LEU A 485 -29.79 2.38 34.81
C LEU A 485 -28.73 2.65 33.74
N ILE A 486 -28.83 3.77 33.01
CA ILE A 486 -27.85 4.15 31.99
C ILE A 486 -26.49 4.44 32.63
N ASN A 487 -26.47 5.19 33.74
CA ASN A 487 -25.24 5.46 34.48
C ASN A 487 -24.59 4.17 34.98
N ASP A 488 -25.36 3.24 35.55
CA ASP A 488 -24.84 1.94 35.98
C ASP A 488 -24.22 1.16 34.80
N HIS A 489 -24.82 1.23 33.62
CA HIS A 489 -24.32 0.55 32.43
C HIS A 489 -23.00 1.18 31.92
N LEU A 490 -22.98 2.51 31.76
CA LEU A 490 -21.80 3.27 31.35
C LEU A 490 -20.66 3.13 32.36
N ASN A 491 -20.97 3.03 33.65
CA ASN A 491 -19.97 2.84 34.70
C ASN A 491 -19.26 1.48 34.56
N ARG A 492 -19.99 0.42 34.22
CA ARG A 492 -19.40 -0.91 33.95
C ARG A 492 -18.54 -0.92 32.70
N LEU A 493 -18.83 -0.05 31.74
CA LEU A 493 -18.03 0.15 30.53
C LEU A 493 -16.81 1.06 30.76
N GLY A 494 -16.61 1.58 31.99
CA GLY A 494 -15.46 2.41 32.36
C GLY A 494 -15.61 3.90 32.05
N PHE A 495 -16.80 4.36 31.64
CA PHE A 495 -17.04 5.78 31.31
C PHE A 495 -17.22 6.70 32.54
N SER A 496 -17.26 6.15 33.75
CA SER A 496 -17.28 6.94 34.99
C SER A 496 -15.91 7.53 35.35
N PHE A 497 -14.82 7.07 34.72
CA PHE A 497 -13.46 7.40 35.13
C PHE A 497 -12.64 7.86 33.94
N GLU A 498 -12.72 9.15 33.61
CA GLU A 498 -11.66 9.78 32.82
C GLU A 498 -10.37 9.82 33.66
N ASN A 499 -9.46 8.84 33.49
CA ASN A 499 -8.05 9.01 33.87
C ASN A 499 -7.11 8.09 33.06
N ARG A 500 -5.96 8.64 32.69
CA ARG A 500 -4.94 8.09 31.75
C ARG A 500 -4.05 6.97 32.31
N ASP A 501 -4.42 6.27 33.39
CA ASP A 501 -3.57 5.22 33.99
C ASP A 501 -4.33 3.90 34.23
N PRO A 502 -4.02 2.81 33.49
CA PRO A 502 -4.65 1.50 33.64
C PRO A 502 -4.58 0.93 35.07
N LEU A 503 -3.49 1.19 35.79
CA LEU A 503 -3.29 0.67 37.16
C LEU A 503 -4.21 1.35 38.18
N TYR A 504 -4.63 2.58 37.90
CA TYR A 504 -5.56 3.32 38.76
C TYR A 504 -7.01 2.88 38.55
N SER A 505 -7.39 2.51 37.32
CA SER A 505 -8.71 1.92 37.03
C SER A 505 -8.86 0.53 37.65
N ASP A 506 -7.83 -0.31 37.57
CA ASP A 506 -7.80 -1.62 38.24
C ASP A 506 -7.88 -1.47 39.77
N PHE A 507 -7.22 -0.44 40.32
CA PHE A 507 -7.31 -0.09 41.74
C PHE A 507 -8.73 0.31 42.16
N LEU A 508 -9.44 1.11 41.36
CA LEU A 508 -10.81 1.54 41.67
C LEU A 508 -11.83 0.40 41.57
N LEU A 509 -11.69 -0.49 40.58
CA LEU A 509 -12.50 -1.71 40.45
C LEU A 509 -12.26 -2.65 41.65
N ALA A 510 -11.00 -2.90 42.01
CA ALA A 510 -10.64 -3.69 43.17
C ALA A 510 -11.10 -3.06 44.50
N TRP A 511 -11.09 -1.72 44.60
CA TRP A 511 -11.57 -0.98 45.76
C TRP A 511 -13.10 -1.04 45.91
N GLN A 512 -13.83 -1.09 44.80
CA GLN A 512 -15.27 -1.26 44.77
C GLN A 512 -15.66 -2.69 45.19
N ASP A 513 -14.95 -3.72 44.71
CA ASP A 513 -15.11 -5.11 45.17
C ASP A 513 -14.88 -5.26 46.69
N LEU A 514 -13.92 -4.50 47.24
CA LEU A 514 -13.64 -4.44 48.68
C LEU A 514 -14.75 -3.77 49.51
N ARG A 515 -15.53 -2.85 48.93
CA ARG A 515 -16.68 -2.22 49.60
C ARG A 515 -17.89 -3.15 49.73
N TYR A 516 -17.96 -4.20 48.92
CA TYR A 516 -19.04 -5.19 48.93
C TYR A 516 -18.64 -6.54 49.54
N SER A 517 -17.38 -6.70 50.00
CA SER A 517 -16.83 -7.98 50.48
C SER A 517 -17.25 -8.40 51.90
N ASP A 518 -17.74 -7.49 52.75
CA ASP A 518 -18.02 -7.79 54.17
C ASP A 518 -19.42 -8.38 54.46
N LYS A 519 -20.12 -8.90 53.44
CA LYS A 519 -21.37 -9.64 53.66
C LYS A 519 -21.16 -11.13 53.33
N PRO A 520 -21.24 -12.04 54.32
CA PRO A 520 -21.09 -13.45 54.05
C PRO A 520 -22.26 -13.99 53.21
N LEU A 521 -21.93 -14.87 52.27
CA LEU A 521 -22.88 -15.54 51.38
C LEU A 521 -23.91 -16.36 52.17
N LEU A 522 -25.20 -16.13 51.89
CA LEU A 522 -26.33 -16.82 52.52
C LEU A 522 -26.62 -18.14 51.82
N THR A 523 -26.63 -19.24 52.57
CA THR A 523 -27.13 -20.54 52.08
C THR A 523 -28.65 -20.48 51.79
N PRO A 524 -29.18 -21.31 50.88
CA PRO A 524 -30.59 -21.28 50.47
C PRO A 524 -31.58 -21.34 51.63
N ASP A 525 -31.28 -22.12 52.67
CA ASP A 525 -32.13 -22.21 53.88
C ASP A 525 -32.11 -20.93 54.73
N LYS A 526 -30.95 -20.26 54.84
CA LYS A 526 -30.86 -18.96 55.51
C LYS A 526 -31.48 -17.84 54.68
N ALA A 527 -31.44 -17.95 53.35
CA ALA A 527 -32.15 -17.05 52.44
C ALA A 527 -33.67 -17.22 52.52
N ALA A 528 -34.16 -18.46 52.71
CA ALA A 528 -35.57 -18.75 52.94
C ALA A 528 -36.06 -18.23 54.30
N GLN A 529 -35.30 -18.42 55.39
CA GLN A 529 -35.62 -17.83 56.70
C GLN A 529 -35.61 -16.29 56.66
N ARG A 530 -34.67 -15.69 55.92
CA ARG A 530 -34.59 -14.23 55.75
C ARG A 530 -35.77 -13.69 54.94
N ARG A 531 -36.25 -14.40 53.91
CA ARG A 531 -37.49 -14.05 53.19
C ARG A 531 -38.73 -14.13 54.10
N LEU A 532 -38.79 -15.14 54.98
CA LEU A 532 -39.89 -15.30 55.94
C LEU A 532 -39.89 -14.20 57.03
N ALA A 533 -38.71 -13.79 57.49
CA ALA A 533 -38.56 -12.65 58.40
C ALA A 533 -38.88 -11.31 57.72
N MET A 534 -38.46 -11.13 56.46
CA MET A 534 -38.79 -9.93 55.67
C MET A 534 -40.30 -9.81 55.43
N LYS A 535 -40.98 -10.94 55.17
CA LYS A 535 -42.43 -10.98 54.99
C LYS A 535 -43.18 -10.57 56.26
N LYS A 536 -42.71 -10.99 57.44
CA LYS A 536 -43.24 -10.55 58.75
C LYS A 536 -42.99 -9.07 59.04
N VAL A 537 -41.85 -8.52 58.63
CA VAL A 537 -41.55 -7.08 58.78
C VAL A 537 -42.41 -6.24 57.84
N ILE A 538 -42.63 -6.70 56.61
CA ILE A 538 -43.51 -6.05 55.64
C ILE A 538 -44.98 -6.10 56.10
N GLU A 539 -45.46 -7.23 56.64
CA GLU A 539 -46.80 -7.33 57.26
C GLU A 539 -46.97 -6.38 58.46
N ALA A 540 -45.94 -6.21 59.30
CA ALA A 540 -45.96 -5.28 60.44
C ALA A 540 -45.88 -3.79 60.03
N ILE A 541 -45.31 -3.50 58.85
CA ILE A 541 -45.27 -2.15 58.28
C ILE A 541 -46.60 -1.82 57.59
N LEU A 542 -47.26 -2.80 56.96
CA LEU A 542 -48.57 -2.64 56.34
C LEU A 542 -49.68 -2.46 57.39
N THR A 543 -49.66 -3.21 58.51
CA THR A 543 -50.63 -3.00 59.60
C THR A 543 -50.46 -1.67 60.32
N LYS A 544 -49.24 -1.11 60.36
CA LYS A 544 -48.99 0.25 60.87
C LYS A 544 -49.42 1.37 59.93
N LYS A 545 -49.74 1.06 58.67
CA LYS A 545 -50.18 2.03 57.66
C LYS A 545 -51.72 2.15 57.59
N ASP A 546 -52.45 1.20 58.18
CA ASP A 546 -53.92 1.22 58.27
C ASP A 546 -54.45 1.81 59.60
N GLU A 547 -53.59 2.10 60.58
CA GLU A 547 -53.95 2.80 61.84
C GLU A 547 -53.46 4.27 61.88
N SER A 548 -53.07 4.84 60.75
CA SER A 548 -52.66 6.26 60.63
C SER A 548 -53.58 7.06 59.72
#